data_AF-A0A2E4WNI0-F1
#
_entry.id   AF-A0A2E4WNI0-F1
#
_cell.length_a   1.000
_cell.length_b   1.000
_cell.length_c   1.000
_cell.angle_alpha   90.00
_cell.angle_beta   90.00
_cell.angle_gamma   90.00
#
_symmetry.space_group_name_H-M   'P 1'
#
loop_
_entity.id
_entity.type
_entity.pdbx_description
1 polymer ?
#
loop_
_entity_poly.entity_id
_entity_poly.type
_entity_poly.pdbx_seq_one_letter_code
_entity_poly.pdbx_strand_id
1 'polypeptide(L)'
;MKFEGIVDQTKEITAWDGNAVFEDVYISGNLYHNTPQFYPPSVTTEERDALSVTEGALIYNTTNKRIELYTGTSWTTPSGSNQIIQSTQRVENTKKTLSAVTDWTTTTYNHSITPKEAGSKIKIWVSSSMYQDVDDATGGVSIFRSVAGGTFTNLSSATYGFNPFYCNGLDSPVDLQHPIKIQYIDTPTYTVGQTITYEAYYISDKDQNQWNGTRDGSQVWILEEISA
;
A
#
# COMPACT_ATOMS: atom_id res chain seq x y z
N MET A 1 21.01 58.04 9.87
CA MET A 1 20.16 58.56 10.96
C MET A 1 19.72 57.36 11.78
N LYS A 2 20.21 57.21 13.01
CA LYS A 2 19.79 56.12 13.92
C LYS A 2 18.48 56.57 14.56
N PHE A 3 17.39 55.86 14.32
CA PHE A 3 16.16 56.06 15.07
C PHE A 3 16.21 55.17 16.30
N GLU A 4 16.47 55.77 17.46
CA GLU A 4 16.23 55.13 18.77
C GLU A 4 14.81 55.51 19.19
N GLY A 5 13.87 54.61 18.92
CA GLY A 5 12.48 54.75 19.36
C GLY A 5 12.31 54.27 20.79
N ILE A 6 11.61 55.06 21.61
CA ILE A 6 11.16 54.69 22.95
C ILE A 6 10.16 53.54 22.79
N VAL A 7 10.50 52.38 23.36
CA VAL A 7 9.63 51.20 23.38
C VAL A 7 8.61 51.36 24.50
N ASP A 8 7.39 51.79 24.15
CA ASP A 8 6.22 51.66 25.02
C ASP A 8 5.84 50.17 25.12
N GLN A 9 5.35 49.74 26.28
CA GLN A 9 5.14 48.34 26.64
C GLN A 9 3.97 47.67 25.89
N THR A 10 3.26 48.40 25.03
CA THR A 10 2.40 47.85 23.98
C THR A 10 3.23 47.68 22.71
N LYS A 11 3.74 46.47 22.47
CA LYS A 11 4.61 46.08 21.34
C LYS A 11 3.91 46.16 19.96
N GLU A 12 3.25 47.27 19.64
CA GLU A 12 2.75 47.57 18.31
C GLU A 12 3.73 48.53 17.62
N ILE A 13 4.24 48.13 16.46
CA ILE A 13 5.01 49.03 15.60
C ILE A 13 3.99 49.93 14.90
N THR A 14 3.77 51.14 15.43
CA THR A 14 2.76 52.10 14.91
C THR A 14 3.34 53.18 13.99
N ALA A 15 4.59 53.05 13.55
CA ALA A 15 5.20 53.96 12.58
C ALA A 15 5.30 53.28 11.21
N TRP A 16 4.25 53.35 10.40
CA TRP A 16 4.28 52.90 9.02
C TRP A 16 3.85 54.03 8.09
N ASP A 17 4.73 54.43 7.17
CA ASP A 17 4.48 55.45 6.14
C ASP A 17 3.84 54.87 4.87
N GLY A 18 3.42 53.61 4.93
CA GLY A 18 2.72 52.92 3.83
C GLY A 18 3.63 52.35 2.74
N ASN A 19 4.96 52.51 2.82
CA ASN A 19 5.88 52.11 1.74
C ASN A 19 7.08 51.26 2.18
N ALA A 20 7.18 50.84 3.44
CA ALA A 20 8.26 49.96 3.87
C ALA A 20 8.03 48.51 3.41
N VAL A 21 8.97 47.98 2.62
CA VAL A 21 9.13 46.55 2.36
C VAL A 21 9.98 45.97 3.50
N PHE A 22 9.43 45.02 4.26
CA PHE A 22 10.20 44.25 5.24
C PHE A 22 10.70 42.99 4.55
N GLU A 23 11.98 42.95 4.19
CA GLU A 23 12.58 41.79 3.51
C GLU A 23 12.87 40.65 4.50
N ASP A 24 13.12 40.95 5.77
CA ASP A 24 13.37 39.97 6.83
C ASP A 24 12.67 40.38 8.15
N VAL A 25 11.69 39.60 8.59
CA VAL A 25 11.00 39.82 9.88
C VAL A 25 11.42 38.75 10.87
N TYR A 26 12.30 39.09 11.82
CA TYR A 26 12.66 38.22 12.92
C TYR A 26 11.76 38.47 14.14
N ILE A 27 10.88 37.52 14.47
CA ILE A 27 9.97 37.61 15.61
C ILE A 27 10.50 36.72 16.74
N SER A 28 11.05 37.33 17.79
CA SER A 28 11.36 36.64 19.06
C SER A 28 10.10 36.56 19.93
N GLY A 29 9.12 35.75 19.51
CA GLY A 29 7.86 35.57 20.21
C GLY A 29 6.81 34.83 19.36
N ASN A 30 5.56 34.83 19.83
CA ASN A 30 4.45 34.23 19.11
C ASN A 30 4.07 35.11 17.91
N LEU A 31 4.00 34.52 16.71
CA LEU A 31 3.33 35.12 15.57
C LEU A 31 1.82 34.95 15.76
N TYR A 32 1.11 36.03 16.10
CA TYR A 32 -0.34 36.04 16.12
C TYR A 32 -0.85 36.37 14.72
N HIS A 33 -1.33 35.35 14.00
CA HIS A 33 -2.04 35.54 12.75
C HIS A 33 -3.54 35.66 13.05
N ASN A 34 -4.21 36.66 12.45
CA ASN A 34 -5.64 36.92 12.66
C ASN A 34 -6.55 35.92 11.93
N THR A 35 -5.96 35.02 11.13
CA THR A 35 -6.65 33.82 10.66
C THR A 35 -6.16 32.61 11.45
N PRO A 36 -7.04 31.62 11.72
CA PRO A 36 -6.68 30.43 12.48
C PRO A 36 -5.71 29.49 11.74
N GLN A 37 -5.40 29.77 10.48
CA GLN A 37 -4.68 28.85 9.59
C GLN A 37 -3.35 29.48 9.14
N PHE A 38 -2.29 28.69 9.19
CA PHE A 38 -1.02 29.02 8.55
C PHE A 38 -1.02 28.46 7.13
N TYR A 39 -0.75 29.31 6.14
CA TYR A 39 -0.61 28.91 4.74
C TYR A 39 0.85 29.09 4.31
N PRO A 40 1.52 28.05 3.80
CA PRO A 40 2.85 28.22 3.22
C PRO A 40 2.76 29.00 1.89
N PRO A 41 3.90 29.52 1.38
CA PRO A 41 3.96 30.10 0.05
C PRO A 41 3.36 29.15 -0.99
N SER A 42 2.44 29.67 -1.80
CA SER A 42 1.77 28.91 -2.86
C SER A 42 2.37 29.28 -4.21
N VAL A 43 2.96 28.31 -4.91
CA VAL A 43 3.68 28.52 -6.18
C VAL A 43 3.31 27.43 -7.18
N THR A 44 3.51 27.68 -8.47
CA THR A 44 3.45 26.65 -9.53
C THR A 44 4.70 25.77 -9.52
N THR A 45 4.66 24.65 -10.24
CA THR A 45 5.86 23.80 -10.46
C THR A 45 7.00 24.59 -11.11
N GLU A 46 6.71 25.44 -12.10
CA GLU A 46 7.72 26.23 -12.80
C GLU A 46 8.37 27.27 -11.87
N GLU A 47 7.57 27.97 -11.07
CA GLU A 47 8.08 28.93 -10.09
C GLU A 47 8.93 28.24 -9.01
N ARG A 48 8.45 27.11 -8.48
CA ARG A 48 9.20 26.28 -7.53
C ARG A 48 10.57 25.89 -8.06
N ASP A 49 10.65 25.44 -9.32
CA ASP A 49 11.89 24.97 -9.93
C ASP A 49 12.89 26.11 -10.19
N ALA A 50 12.41 27.36 -10.22
CA ALA A 50 13.25 28.55 -10.26
C ALA A 50 13.70 29.05 -8.87
N LEU A 51 13.13 28.52 -7.78
CA LEU A 51 13.49 28.96 -6.43
C LEU A 51 14.89 28.47 -6.03
N SER A 52 15.67 29.37 -5.42
CA SER A 52 16.86 29.01 -4.65
C SER A 52 16.52 29.03 -3.16
N VAL A 53 16.38 27.84 -2.55
CA VAL A 53 15.97 27.68 -1.15
C VAL A 53 16.96 26.82 -0.37
N THR A 54 16.96 26.96 0.96
CA THR A 54 17.69 26.06 1.86
C THR A 54 16.83 24.85 2.24
N GLU A 55 17.48 23.78 2.71
CA GLU A 55 16.80 22.60 3.26
C GLU A 55 15.77 23.01 4.33
N GLY A 56 14.61 22.35 4.31
CA GLY A 56 13.50 22.62 5.21
C GLY A 56 12.48 23.63 4.67
N ALA A 57 12.71 24.24 3.51
CA ALA A 57 11.72 25.10 2.87
C ALA A 57 10.43 24.32 2.55
N LEU A 58 9.27 24.91 2.86
CA LEU A 58 7.96 24.30 2.68
C LEU A 58 7.05 25.21 1.84
N ILE A 59 6.44 24.63 0.81
CA ILE A 59 5.53 25.34 -0.10
C ILE A 59 4.25 24.52 -0.31
N TYR A 60 3.22 25.17 -0.86
CA TYR A 60 2.11 24.48 -1.52
C TYR A 60 2.28 24.60 -3.05
N ASN A 61 2.52 23.47 -3.72
CA ASN A 61 2.61 23.42 -5.17
C ASN A 61 1.19 23.39 -5.76
N THR A 62 0.80 24.46 -6.42
CA THR A 62 -0.55 24.65 -7.00
C THR A 62 -0.80 23.81 -8.26
N THR A 63 0.26 23.44 -8.99
CA THR A 63 0.16 22.54 -10.15
C THR A 63 -0.16 21.11 -9.70
N ASN A 64 0.56 20.62 -8.69
CA ASN A 64 0.40 19.25 -8.16
C ASN A 64 -0.62 19.16 -7.01
N LYS A 65 -1.13 20.29 -6.52
CA LYS A 65 -2.10 20.43 -5.43
C LYS A 65 -1.67 19.73 -4.13
N ARG A 66 -0.41 19.95 -3.70
CA ARG A 66 0.16 19.32 -2.50
C ARG A 66 1.22 20.17 -1.82
N ILE A 67 1.48 19.88 -0.55
CA ILE A 67 2.63 20.44 0.18
C ILE A 67 3.91 19.77 -0.34
N GLU A 68 4.96 20.56 -0.54
CA GLU A 68 6.29 20.07 -0.87
C GLU A 68 7.34 20.65 0.09
N LEU A 69 8.29 19.81 0.51
CA LEU A 69 9.42 20.11 1.39
C LEU A 69 10.72 19.96 0.59
N TYR A 70 11.61 20.93 0.67
CA TYR A 70 12.94 20.84 0.06
C TYR A 70 13.92 20.12 0.98
N THR A 71 14.54 19.04 0.49
CA THR A 71 15.45 18.17 1.27
C THR A 71 16.92 18.59 1.18
N GLY A 72 17.21 19.78 0.65
CA GLY A 72 18.57 20.19 0.30
C GLY A 72 19.03 19.71 -1.07
N THR A 73 18.32 18.75 -1.67
CA THR A 73 18.63 18.20 -3.01
C THR A 73 17.43 18.22 -3.95
N SER A 74 16.22 18.01 -3.43
CA SER A 74 15.00 17.84 -4.22
C SER A 74 13.77 18.28 -3.45
N TRP A 75 12.71 18.65 -4.18
CA TRP A 75 11.38 18.83 -3.61
C TRP A 75 10.68 17.48 -3.45
N THR A 76 10.22 17.17 -2.25
CA THR A 76 9.45 15.95 -1.95
C THR A 76 8.11 16.29 -1.32
N THR A 77 7.14 15.39 -1.42
CA THR A 77 5.93 15.49 -0.59
C THR A 77 6.28 14.97 0.79
N PRO A 78 5.95 15.67 1.89
CA PRO A 78 5.99 15.07 3.22
C PRO A 78 4.85 14.04 3.31
N SER A 79 5.06 12.85 2.73
CA SER A 79 4.20 11.70 2.95
C SER A 79 4.64 11.00 4.23
N GLY A 80 3.68 10.52 5.01
CA GLY A 80 3.99 9.52 6.03
C GLY A 80 4.47 8.27 5.31
N SER A 81 5.65 7.76 5.63
CA SER A 81 6.10 6.46 5.12
C SER A 81 5.07 5.38 5.49
N ASN A 82 4.85 4.40 4.62
CA ASN A 82 3.93 3.26 4.80
C ASN A 82 2.42 3.59 4.79
N GLN A 83 1.99 4.57 3.99
CA GLN A 83 0.56 4.81 3.76
C GLN A 83 -0.01 3.80 2.76
N ILE A 84 -1.27 3.43 2.94
CA ILE A 84 -2.01 2.68 1.92
C ILE A 84 -2.38 3.66 0.80
N ILE A 85 -1.78 3.47 -0.38
CA ILE A 85 -2.00 4.29 -1.59
C ILE A 85 -3.33 3.91 -2.25
N GLN A 86 -3.64 2.62 -2.28
CA GLN A 86 -4.90 2.08 -2.80
C GLN A 86 -5.19 0.70 -2.21
N SER A 87 -6.46 0.33 -2.21
CA SER A 87 -6.95 -0.99 -1.84
C SER A 87 -7.91 -1.48 -2.92
N THR A 88 -7.72 -2.72 -3.37
CA THR A 88 -8.64 -3.40 -4.29
C THR A 88 -9.16 -4.67 -3.65
N GLN A 89 -10.43 -4.99 -3.88
CA GLN A 89 -11.07 -6.19 -3.35
C GLN A 89 -11.71 -7.01 -4.47
N ARG A 90 -11.59 -8.33 -4.37
CA ARG A 90 -12.39 -9.30 -5.13
C ARG A 90 -13.07 -10.25 -4.16
N VAL A 91 -14.37 -10.43 -4.33
CA VAL A 91 -15.15 -11.48 -3.65
C VAL A 91 -15.69 -12.42 -4.72
N GLU A 92 -15.59 -13.73 -4.47
CA GLU A 92 -16.14 -14.72 -5.38
C GLU A 92 -16.74 -15.91 -4.63
N ASN A 93 -17.84 -16.44 -5.16
CA ASN A 93 -18.58 -17.54 -4.56
C ASN A 93 -18.52 -18.82 -5.40
N THR A 94 -17.82 -18.79 -6.53
CA THR A 94 -17.67 -19.94 -7.41
C THR A 94 -16.85 -21.02 -6.71
N LYS A 95 -17.29 -22.27 -6.84
CA LYS A 95 -16.57 -23.47 -6.41
C LYS A 95 -15.69 -24.00 -7.54
N LYS A 96 -14.53 -24.55 -7.21
CA LYS A 96 -13.66 -25.25 -8.18
C LYS A 96 -13.28 -26.63 -7.68
N THR A 97 -13.58 -27.66 -8.47
CA THR A 97 -13.04 -29.01 -8.26
C THR A 97 -11.56 -29.04 -8.64
N LEU A 98 -10.75 -29.62 -7.77
CA LEU A 98 -9.31 -29.73 -7.86
C LEU A 98 -8.91 -31.22 -7.85
N SER A 99 -7.91 -31.57 -8.65
CA SER A 99 -7.42 -32.95 -8.80
C SER A 99 -6.21 -33.20 -7.89
N ALA A 100 -5.80 -34.46 -7.74
CA ALA A 100 -4.51 -34.77 -7.13
C ALA A 100 -3.40 -34.19 -8.01
N VAL A 101 -2.49 -33.42 -7.41
CA VAL A 101 -1.36 -32.81 -8.10
C VAL A 101 -0.16 -32.77 -7.16
N THR A 102 0.94 -33.39 -7.61
CA THR A 102 2.22 -33.37 -6.89
C THR A 102 3.05 -32.11 -7.19
N ASP A 103 2.57 -31.28 -8.13
CA ASP A 103 3.14 -29.99 -8.49
C ASP A 103 2.08 -28.89 -8.30
N TRP A 104 2.54 -27.67 -8.03
CA TRP A 104 1.67 -26.52 -7.87
C TRP A 104 0.78 -26.30 -9.08
N THR A 105 -0.53 -26.31 -8.85
CA THR A 105 -1.54 -26.10 -9.89
C THR A 105 -2.41 -24.91 -9.55
N THR A 106 -2.80 -24.14 -10.56
CA THR A 106 -3.64 -22.96 -10.39
C THR A 106 -5.04 -23.33 -9.90
N THR A 107 -5.57 -22.55 -8.96
CA THR A 107 -7.00 -22.58 -8.62
C THR A 107 -7.85 -21.77 -9.61
N THR A 108 -7.22 -21.06 -10.56
CA THR A 108 -7.77 -20.05 -11.48
C THR A 108 -8.34 -18.79 -10.80
N TYR A 109 -8.24 -18.70 -9.47
CA TYR A 109 -8.70 -17.56 -8.69
C TYR A 109 -7.54 -16.60 -8.42
N ASN A 110 -7.63 -15.46 -9.07
CA ASN A 110 -6.62 -14.42 -9.02
C ASN A 110 -7.21 -13.06 -8.65
N HIS A 111 -6.36 -12.12 -8.25
CA HIS A 111 -6.73 -10.72 -8.15
C HIS A 111 -5.55 -9.87 -8.58
N SER A 112 -5.81 -8.67 -9.08
CA SER A 112 -4.78 -7.82 -9.65
C SER A 112 -4.82 -6.42 -9.09
N ILE A 113 -3.66 -5.78 -9.04
CA ILE A 113 -3.47 -4.39 -8.67
C ILE A 113 -2.45 -3.76 -9.62
N THR A 114 -2.65 -2.50 -10.00
CA THR A 114 -1.72 -1.74 -10.84
C THR A 114 -1.11 -0.64 -9.96
N PRO A 115 0.15 -0.80 -9.49
CA PRO A 115 0.74 0.16 -8.58
C PRO A 115 0.82 1.57 -9.17
N LYS A 116 0.57 2.57 -8.33
CA LYS A 116 0.57 4.00 -8.67
C LYS A 116 1.89 4.68 -8.37
N GLU A 117 2.67 4.13 -7.44
CA GLU A 117 4.00 4.62 -7.10
C GLU A 117 5.08 3.58 -7.43
N ALA A 118 6.32 4.04 -7.61
CA ALA A 118 7.45 3.15 -7.83
C ALA A 118 7.96 2.61 -6.49
N GLY A 119 8.35 1.33 -6.44
CA GLY A 119 8.91 0.73 -5.23
C GLY A 119 7.90 0.42 -4.13
N SER A 120 6.60 0.55 -4.40
CA SER A 120 5.54 0.19 -3.46
C SER A 120 5.59 -1.29 -3.08
N LYS A 121 5.16 -1.58 -1.86
CA LYS A 121 4.93 -2.94 -1.37
C LYS A 121 3.47 -3.29 -1.56
N ILE A 122 3.17 -4.57 -1.79
CA ILE A 122 1.79 -5.03 -1.91
C ILE A 122 1.47 -5.93 -0.72
N LYS A 123 0.53 -5.50 0.12
CA LYS A 123 -0.02 -6.35 1.17
C LYS A 123 -1.19 -7.14 0.62
N ILE A 124 -1.10 -8.44 0.80
CA ILE A 124 -2.01 -9.44 0.25
C ILE A 124 -2.78 -10.05 1.41
N TRP A 125 -4.10 -10.06 1.29
CA TRP A 125 -4.99 -10.79 2.19
C TRP A 125 -5.83 -11.76 1.39
N VAL A 126 -5.76 -13.04 1.73
CA VAL A 126 -6.60 -14.08 1.15
C VAL A 126 -7.34 -14.79 2.27
N SER A 127 -8.66 -14.85 2.13
CA SER A 127 -9.54 -15.67 2.95
C SER A 127 -10.33 -16.59 2.03
N SER A 128 -10.25 -17.89 2.25
CA SER A 128 -11.05 -18.89 1.54
C SER A 128 -11.20 -20.14 2.40
N SER A 129 -11.70 -21.21 1.81
CA SER A 129 -11.64 -22.54 2.39
C SER A 129 -11.33 -23.56 1.32
N MET A 130 -10.70 -24.65 1.72
CA MET A 130 -10.51 -25.82 0.89
C MET A 130 -11.27 -26.97 1.54
N TYR A 131 -12.12 -27.61 0.76
CA TYR A 131 -12.82 -28.81 1.16
C TYR A 131 -12.08 -30.04 0.65
N GLN A 132 -12.04 -31.08 1.45
CA GLN A 132 -11.48 -32.38 1.12
C GLN A 132 -12.50 -33.44 1.52
N ASP A 133 -12.61 -34.47 0.69
CA ASP A 133 -13.50 -35.63 0.90
C ASP A 133 -12.69 -36.93 0.76
N VAL A 134 -11.51 -36.92 1.35
CA VAL A 134 -10.50 -37.97 1.22
C VAL A 134 -9.77 -38.15 2.54
N ASP A 135 -9.36 -39.39 2.76
CA ASP A 135 -8.52 -39.77 3.89
C ASP A 135 -7.03 -39.63 3.55
N ASP A 136 -6.22 -39.36 4.59
CA ASP A 136 -4.76 -39.24 4.57
C ASP A 136 -4.24 -38.30 3.47
N ALA A 137 -4.80 -37.09 3.38
CA ALA A 137 -4.38 -36.10 2.39
C ALA A 137 -3.39 -35.09 2.99
N THR A 138 -2.28 -34.90 2.29
CA THR A 138 -1.28 -33.88 2.59
C THR A 138 -1.23 -32.87 1.45
N GLY A 139 -1.23 -31.60 1.79
CA GLY A 139 -1.11 -30.57 0.77
C GLY A 139 -0.97 -29.18 1.34
N GLY A 140 -1.23 -28.20 0.49
CA GLY A 140 -1.23 -26.82 0.91
C GLY A 140 -1.60 -25.83 -0.16
N VAL A 141 -1.62 -24.57 0.25
CA VAL A 141 -1.98 -23.44 -0.60
C VAL A 141 -0.88 -22.40 -0.52
N SER A 142 -0.53 -21.85 -1.67
CA SER A 142 0.38 -20.72 -1.79
C SER A 142 -0.18 -19.63 -2.69
N ILE A 143 0.46 -18.46 -2.65
CA ILE A 143 0.18 -17.35 -3.54
C ILE A 143 1.32 -17.26 -4.55
N PHE A 144 0.96 -17.19 -5.82
CA PHE A 144 1.88 -16.96 -6.91
C PHE A 144 1.65 -15.55 -7.47
N ARG A 145 2.71 -14.94 -8.01
CA ARG A 145 2.68 -13.59 -8.59
C ARG A 145 3.12 -13.59 -10.03
N SER A 146 2.40 -12.87 -10.87
CA SER A 146 2.80 -12.46 -12.23
C SER A 146 2.90 -10.93 -12.28
N VAL A 147 3.95 -10.41 -12.92
CA VAL A 147 4.13 -8.98 -13.18
C VAL A 147 4.03 -8.75 -14.68
N ALA A 148 3.22 -7.78 -15.09
CA ALA A 148 3.01 -7.42 -16.51
C ALA A 148 2.61 -8.61 -17.41
N GLY A 149 1.86 -9.57 -16.87
CA GLY A 149 1.44 -10.77 -17.60
C GLY A 149 2.54 -11.81 -17.82
N GLY A 150 3.67 -11.72 -17.11
CA GLY A 150 4.72 -12.72 -17.13
C GLY A 150 4.34 -14.04 -16.44
N THR A 151 5.32 -14.92 -16.26
CA THR A 151 5.13 -16.22 -15.58
C THR A 151 4.85 -16.03 -14.09
N PHE A 152 3.93 -16.84 -13.57
CA PHE A 152 3.63 -16.90 -12.15
C PHE A 152 4.80 -17.50 -11.35
N THR A 153 5.25 -16.79 -10.32
CA THR A 153 6.31 -17.22 -9.40
C THR A 153 5.74 -17.45 -8.01
N ASN A 154 6.07 -18.57 -7.37
CA ASN A 154 5.64 -18.88 -6.00
C ASN A 154 6.26 -17.88 -5.01
N LEU A 155 5.43 -17.25 -4.17
CA LEU A 155 5.91 -16.32 -3.14
C LEU A 155 6.29 -17.02 -1.83
N SER A 156 5.90 -18.29 -1.63
CA SER A 156 6.29 -19.07 -0.46
C SER A 156 7.66 -19.70 -0.64
N SER A 157 8.36 -19.93 0.48
CA SER A 157 9.62 -20.69 0.53
C SER A 157 9.45 -22.13 1.05
N ALA A 158 8.22 -22.57 1.31
CA ALA A 158 7.92 -23.87 1.91
C ALA A 158 7.33 -24.85 0.89
N THR A 159 7.59 -26.15 1.07
CA THR A 159 7.10 -27.23 0.20
C THR A 159 5.59 -27.18 -0.04
N TYR A 160 4.83 -26.85 1.01
CA TYR A 160 3.36 -26.83 1.01
C TYR A 160 2.78 -25.41 1.14
N GLY A 161 3.58 -24.38 0.82
CA GLY A 161 3.06 -23.01 0.72
C GLY A 161 2.87 -22.28 2.04
N PHE A 162 2.03 -21.25 2.02
CA PHE A 162 1.71 -20.42 3.19
C PHE A 162 0.72 -21.09 4.15
N ASN A 163 -0.08 -22.03 3.64
CA ASN A 163 -1.13 -22.69 4.41
C ASN A 163 -1.10 -24.20 4.15
N PRO A 164 -0.17 -24.93 4.79
CA PRO A 164 -0.12 -26.38 4.71
C PRO A 164 -1.29 -27.01 5.48
N PHE A 165 -1.71 -28.19 5.05
CA PHE A 165 -2.68 -29.01 5.76
C PHE A 165 -2.31 -30.49 5.70
N TYR A 166 -2.79 -31.22 6.70
CA TYR A 166 -2.79 -32.67 6.74
C TYR A 166 -4.15 -33.10 7.29
N CYS A 167 -4.85 -33.97 6.57
CA CYS A 167 -6.04 -34.63 7.08
C CYS A 167 -5.79 -36.12 7.23
N ASN A 168 -6.23 -36.68 8.36
CA ASN A 168 -6.21 -38.11 8.63
C ASN A 168 -7.56 -38.46 9.27
N GLY A 169 -8.44 -39.01 8.45
CA GLY A 169 -9.68 -39.64 8.87
C GLY A 169 -9.43 -41.10 9.25
N LEU A 170 -10.32 -41.69 10.01
CA LEU A 170 -10.21 -43.11 10.39
C LEU A 170 -10.88 -43.97 9.29
N ASP A 171 -10.23 -44.14 8.14
CA ASP A 171 -10.60 -45.07 7.06
C ASP A 171 -11.94 -44.78 6.34
N SER A 172 -12.37 -43.52 6.25
CA SER A 172 -13.61 -43.11 5.54
C SER A 172 -13.49 -41.71 4.93
N PRO A 173 -14.19 -41.39 3.82
CA PRO A 173 -14.32 -40.01 3.36
C PRO A 173 -14.84 -39.14 4.51
N VAL A 174 -14.09 -38.08 4.80
CA VAL A 174 -14.40 -37.13 5.86
C VAL A 174 -14.64 -35.78 5.19
N ASP A 175 -15.83 -35.21 5.40
CA ASP A 175 -16.22 -33.89 4.93
C ASP A 175 -15.43 -32.81 5.69
N LEU A 176 -14.16 -32.65 5.37
CA LEU A 176 -13.27 -31.71 6.06
C LEU A 176 -13.19 -30.40 5.30
N GLN A 177 -13.46 -29.32 6.02
CA GLN A 177 -13.30 -27.97 5.51
C GLN A 177 -12.15 -27.28 6.23
N HIS A 178 -11.07 -27.01 5.49
CA HIS A 178 -9.88 -26.34 5.97
C HIS A 178 -9.93 -24.83 5.67
N PRO A 179 -9.87 -23.94 6.67
CA PRO A 179 -9.87 -22.51 6.44
C PRO A 179 -8.52 -22.03 5.90
N ILE A 180 -8.55 -21.32 4.77
CA ILE A 180 -7.36 -20.69 4.19
C ILE A 180 -7.33 -19.23 4.61
N LYS A 181 -6.27 -18.85 5.32
CA LYS A 181 -5.98 -17.45 5.70
C LYS A 181 -4.52 -17.15 5.40
N ILE A 182 -4.27 -16.23 4.48
CA ILE A 182 -2.92 -15.82 4.09
C ILE A 182 -2.84 -14.30 4.20
N GLN A 183 -1.81 -13.82 4.91
CA GLN A 183 -1.41 -12.42 4.97
C GLN A 183 0.07 -12.36 4.61
N TYR A 184 0.40 -11.57 3.58
CA TYR A 184 1.77 -11.47 3.10
C TYR A 184 2.08 -10.06 2.61
N ILE A 185 3.30 -9.59 2.82
CA ILE A 185 3.79 -8.33 2.25
C ILE A 185 4.79 -8.67 1.18
N ASP A 186 4.45 -8.32 -0.05
CA ASP A 186 5.27 -8.54 -1.22
C ASP A 186 6.04 -7.27 -1.62
N THR A 187 7.23 -7.47 -2.19
CA THR A 187 8.15 -6.41 -2.69
C THR A 187 8.46 -6.63 -4.17
N PRO A 188 7.47 -6.53 -5.06
CA PRO A 188 7.67 -6.83 -6.47
C PRO A 188 8.56 -5.79 -7.15
N THR A 189 9.33 -6.23 -8.15
CA THR A 189 10.01 -5.33 -9.10
C THR A 189 9.09 -5.12 -10.30
N TYR A 190 8.76 -3.85 -10.60
CA TYR A 190 7.86 -3.46 -11.68
C TYR A 190 8.14 -2.03 -12.15
N THR A 191 7.59 -1.67 -13.31
CA THR A 191 7.46 -0.28 -13.77
C THR A 191 6.06 0.23 -13.45
N VAL A 192 5.94 1.47 -12.96
CA VAL A 192 4.63 2.09 -12.65
C VAL A 192 3.67 1.94 -13.84
N GLY A 193 2.41 1.57 -13.54
CA GLY A 193 1.40 1.27 -14.54
C GLY A 193 1.37 -0.19 -15.02
N GLN A 194 2.35 -1.03 -14.68
CA GLN A 194 2.25 -2.48 -14.91
C GLN A 194 1.27 -3.12 -13.92
N THR A 195 0.40 -3.98 -14.42
CA THR A 195 -0.48 -4.80 -13.57
C THR A 195 0.30 -5.93 -12.92
N ILE A 196 0.09 -6.12 -11.62
CA ILE A 196 0.57 -7.26 -10.86
C ILE A 196 -0.63 -8.12 -10.53
N THR A 197 -0.56 -9.39 -10.91
CA THR A 197 -1.61 -10.39 -10.67
C THR A 197 -1.13 -11.41 -9.65
N TYR A 198 -1.92 -11.63 -8.62
CA TYR A 198 -1.71 -12.68 -7.63
C TYR A 198 -2.74 -13.77 -7.84
N GLU A 199 -2.33 -15.03 -7.69
CA GLU A 199 -3.21 -16.19 -7.89
C GLU A 199 -2.94 -17.23 -6.82
N ALA A 200 -4.02 -17.86 -6.30
CA ALA A 200 -3.88 -18.98 -5.40
C ALA A 200 -3.55 -20.24 -6.19
N TYR A 201 -2.50 -20.94 -5.76
CA TYR A 201 -2.13 -22.25 -6.26
C TYR A 201 -2.27 -23.25 -5.12
N TYR A 202 -2.58 -24.49 -5.48
CA TYR A 202 -2.69 -25.59 -4.53
C TYR A 202 -1.78 -26.76 -4.94
N ILE A 203 -1.47 -27.59 -3.96
CA ILE A 203 -0.80 -28.88 -4.09
C ILE A 203 -1.52 -29.86 -3.17
N SER A 204 -1.75 -31.10 -3.62
CA SER A 204 -2.37 -32.16 -2.81
C SER A 204 -2.03 -33.52 -3.38
N ASP A 205 -1.62 -34.45 -2.52
CA ASP A 205 -1.34 -35.84 -2.90
C ASP A 205 -2.60 -36.70 -3.14
N LYS A 206 -3.79 -36.18 -2.81
CA LYS A 206 -5.08 -36.81 -3.06
C LYS A 206 -5.96 -35.98 -3.98
N ASP A 207 -6.94 -36.62 -4.59
CA ASP A 207 -7.96 -35.97 -5.41
C ASP A 207 -9.18 -35.56 -4.57
N GLN A 208 -10.28 -35.19 -5.23
CA GLN A 208 -11.53 -34.75 -4.60
C GLN A 208 -11.43 -33.50 -3.71
N ASN A 209 -10.34 -32.73 -3.83
CA ASN A 209 -10.26 -31.42 -3.22
C ASN A 209 -11.18 -30.44 -3.95
N GLN A 210 -11.73 -29.49 -3.21
CA GLN A 210 -12.60 -28.44 -3.75
C GLN A 210 -12.18 -27.10 -3.15
N TRP A 211 -11.81 -26.16 -4.01
CA TRP A 211 -11.62 -24.79 -3.58
C TRP A 211 -12.97 -24.11 -3.36
N ASN A 212 -13.05 -23.31 -2.31
CA ASN A 212 -14.22 -22.57 -1.88
C ASN A 212 -15.40 -23.44 -1.37
N GLY A 213 -15.07 -24.60 -0.79
CA GLY A 213 -15.98 -25.42 0.03
C GLY A 213 -17.04 -26.25 -0.73
N THR A 214 -17.81 -27.05 0.03
CA THR A 214 -19.01 -27.77 -0.44
C THR A 214 -20.31 -26.99 -0.31
N ARG A 215 -20.34 -26.00 0.60
CA ARG A 215 -21.47 -25.11 0.86
C ARG A 215 -21.06 -23.69 0.51
N ASP A 216 -21.95 -22.90 -0.08
CA ASP A 216 -21.74 -21.54 -0.62
C ASP A 216 -20.72 -20.71 0.18
N GLY A 217 -19.44 -20.94 -0.14
CA GLY A 217 -18.32 -20.25 0.47
C GLY A 217 -18.04 -18.97 -0.30
N SER A 218 -17.46 -17.99 0.38
CA SER A 218 -16.90 -16.82 -0.28
C SER A 218 -15.39 -16.84 -0.12
N GLN A 219 -14.68 -16.70 -1.23
CA GLN A 219 -13.29 -16.31 -1.20
C GLN A 219 -13.18 -14.79 -1.30
N VAL A 220 -12.27 -14.22 -0.53
CA VAL A 220 -12.01 -12.78 -0.50
C VAL A 220 -10.53 -12.55 -0.71
N TRP A 221 -10.22 -11.69 -1.67
CA TRP A 221 -8.90 -11.13 -1.89
C TRP A 221 -8.94 -9.64 -1.60
N ILE A 222 -7.99 -9.16 -0.81
CA ILE A 222 -7.72 -7.72 -0.65
C ILE A 222 -6.25 -7.50 -0.98
N LEU A 223 -5.98 -6.58 -1.90
CA LEU A 223 -4.64 -6.13 -2.24
C LEU A 223 -4.51 -4.66 -1.85
N GLU A 224 -3.52 -4.34 -1.05
CA GLU A 224 -3.24 -2.97 -0.61
C GLU A 224 -1.86 -2.56 -1.12
N GLU A 225 -1.77 -1.50 -1.91
CA GLU A 225 -0.50 -0.88 -2.25
C GLU A 225 -0.06 0.01 -1.09
N ILE A 226 1.15 -0.21 -0.59
CA ILE A 226 1.76 0.53 0.51
C ILE A 226 2.94 1.32 -0.04
N SER A 227 2.99 2.62 0.25
CA SER A 227 4.11 3.48 -0.14
C SER A 227 5.44 2.95 0.41
N ALA A 228 6.51 3.19 -0.35
CA ALA A 228 7.85 2.72 -0.04
C ALA A 228 8.37 3.23 1.32
#